data_AF-A7T3T9-F1
#
_entry.id   AF-A7T3T9-F1
#
_cell.length_a   1.000
_cell.length_b   1.000
_cell.length_c   1.000
_cell.angle_alpha   90.00
_cell.angle_beta   90.00
_cell.angle_gamma   90.00
#
_symmetry.space_group_name_H-M   'P 1'
#
loop_
_entity.id
_entity.type
_entity.pdbx_description
1 polymer ?
#
loop_
_entity_poly.entity_id
_entity_poly.type
_entity_poly.pdbx_seq_one_letter_code
_entity_poly.pdbx_strand_id
1 'polypeptide(L)'
;LVFGKEFTDHALIVKWSDEDGWDNPQIIPYGNLSLPPAASALHYGLECFEGMKAYRGDDGKIRMFRPLMNMKRMNNSAARACLPTFNSGEMVECIRKLIHLEREWVPHSNTCSLYIRPTMIGTQ
;
A
#
# COMPACT_ATOMS: atom_id res chain seq x y z
N LEU A 1 -11.94 5.45 -16.91
CA LEU A 1 -11.45 4.98 -15.59
C LEU A 1 -12.63 4.44 -14.78
N VAL A 2 -12.69 3.11 -14.62
CA VAL A 2 -13.60 2.46 -13.68
C VAL A 2 -12.82 2.19 -12.40
N PHE A 3 -13.39 2.52 -11.24
CA PHE A 3 -12.69 2.40 -9.96
C PHE A 3 -12.20 0.96 -9.72
N GLY A 4 -10.90 0.81 -9.46
CA GLY A 4 -10.28 -0.47 -9.05
C GLY A 4 -10.21 -1.55 -10.13
N LYS A 5 -10.26 -1.18 -11.41
CA LYS A 5 -10.17 -2.12 -12.55
C LYS A 5 -8.84 -2.10 -13.31
N GLU A 6 -8.11 -0.99 -13.23
CA GLU A 6 -6.80 -0.80 -13.85
C GLU A 6 -5.75 -0.62 -12.75
N PHE A 7 -4.58 -1.23 -12.95
CA PHE A 7 -3.47 -1.24 -11.99
C PHE A 7 -2.20 -0.75 -12.67
N THR A 8 -1.29 -0.20 -11.88
CA THR A 8 0.01 0.32 -12.32
C THR A 8 1.03 -0.80 -12.54
N ASP A 9 2.22 -0.46 -13.06
CA ASP A 9 3.20 -1.46 -13.49
C ASP A 9 3.94 -2.14 -12.33
N HIS A 10 4.03 -1.50 -11.17
CA HIS A 10 4.72 -2.01 -9.98
C HIS A 10 3.83 -2.01 -8.72
N ALA A 11 4.26 -2.81 -7.74
CA ALA A 11 3.71 -2.88 -6.39
C ALA A 11 4.83 -2.82 -5.34
N LEU A 12 4.50 -2.34 -4.13
CA LEU A 12 5.38 -2.39 -2.96
C LEU A 12 5.05 -3.63 -2.13
N ILE A 13 6.06 -4.45 -1.82
CA ILE A 13 5.96 -5.63 -0.95
C ILE A 13 6.97 -5.51 0.18
N VAL A 14 6.54 -5.82 1.39
CA VAL A 14 7.40 -5.93 2.57
C VAL A 14 6.97 -7.18 3.32
N LYS A 15 7.91 -8.10 3.57
CA LYS A 15 7.64 -9.33 4.31
C LYS A 15 7.93 -9.11 5.78
N TRP A 16 7.33 -9.96 6.61
CA TRP A 16 7.56 -9.98 8.05
C TRP A 16 7.56 -11.40 8.57
N SER A 17 8.40 -11.68 9.57
CA SER A 17 8.41 -12.92 10.35
C SER A 17 8.56 -12.60 11.84
N ASP A 18 8.13 -13.52 12.70
CA ASP A 18 8.36 -13.43 14.15
C ASP A 18 9.85 -13.45 14.51
N GLU A 19 10.67 -14.15 13.70
CA GLU A 19 12.09 -14.38 13.96
C GLU A 19 12.95 -13.15 13.61
N ASP A 20 12.71 -12.54 12.44
CA ASP A 20 13.57 -11.47 11.89
C ASP A 20 12.89 -10.09 11.89
N GLY A 21 11.57 -10.05 12.15
CA GLY A 21 10.78 -8.84 12.03
C GLY A 21 10.53 -8.45 10.57
N TRP A 22 10.60 -7.15 10.28
CA TRP A 22 10.34 -6.62 8.93
C TRP A 22 11.55 -6.76 8.01
N ASP A 23 11.34 -7.38 6.85
CA ASP A 23 12.31 -7.41 5.75
C ASP A 23 12.47 -6.04 5.08
N ASN A 24 13.51 -5.92 4.26
CA ASN A 24 13.69 -4.75 3.41
C ASN A 24 12.53 -4.57 2.42
N PRO A 25 11.92 -3.37 2.33
CA PRO A 25 10.87 -3.09 1.36
C PRO A 25 11.33 -3.25 -0.09
N GLN A 26 10.51 -3.88 -0.93
CA GLN A 26 10.79 -4.11 -2.35
C GLN A 26 9.70 -3.52 -3.23
N ILE A 27 10.10 -2.76 -4.26
CA ILE A 27 9.21 -2.39 -5.37
C ILE A 27 9.44 -3.42 -6.47
N ILE A 28 8.40 -4.16 -6.83
CA ILE A 28 8.44 -5.28 -7.79
C ILE A 28 7.43 -5.06 -8.92
N PRO A 29 7.62 -5.69 -10.10
CA PRO A 29 6.59 -5.70 -11.13
C PRO A 29 5.26 -6.24 -10.58
N TYR A 30 4.15 -5.61 -10.97
CA TYR A 30 2.81 -6.02 -10.55
C TYR A 30 2.52 -7.44 -11.03
N GLY A 31 1.98 -8.27 -10.14
CA GLY A 31 1.69 -9.66 -10.43
C GLY A 31 0.98 -10.35 -9.27
N ASN A 32 0.69 -11.64 -9.47
CA ASN A 32 0.00 -12.45 -8.48
C ASN A 32 0.89 -12.70 -7.25
N LEU A 33 0.25 -12.74 -6.08
CA LEU A 33 0.90 -13.18 -4.85
C LEU A 33 0.95 -14.72 -4.82
N SER A 34 2.11 -15.27 -4.45
CA SER A 34 2.25 -16.69 -4.11
C SER A 34 2.05 -16.86 -2.61
N LEU A 35 0.95 -17.48 -2.21
CA LEU A 35 0.57 -17.66 -0.81
C LEU A 35 0.33 -19.15 -0.50
N PRO A 36 0.69 -19.63 0.70
CA PRO A 36 0.26 -20.94 1.17
C PRO A 36 -1.27 -21.02 1.17
N PRO A 37 -1.88 -22.16 0.78
CA PRO A 37 -3.33 -22.33 0.84
C PRO A 37 -3.89 -22.17 2.26
N ALA A 38 -3.07 -22.38 3.29
CA ALA A 38 -3.43 -22.25 4.69
C ALA A 38 -3.31 -20.82 5.25
N ALA A 39 -2.88 -19.84 4.44
CA ALA A 39 -2.67 -18.46 4.89
C ALA A 39 -3.90 -17.93 5.64
N SER A 40 -3.70 -17.51 6.89
CA SER A 40 -4.76 -17.04 7.78
C SER A 40 -5.64 -15.92 7.24
N ALA A 41 -5.14 -15.07 6.33
CA ALA A 41 -5.98 -14.10 5.63
C ALA A 41 -7.11 -14.75 4.82
N LEU A 42 -6.88 -15.94 4.24
CA LEU A 42 -7.85 -16.68 3.43
C LEU A 42 -8.91 -17.41 4.26
N HIS A 43 -8.61 -17.74 5.53
CA HIS A 43 -9.48 -18.57 6.38
C HIS A 43 -10.15 -17.79 7.51
N TYR A 44 -9.44 -16.82 8.07
CA TYR A 44 -9.84 -16.15 9.31
C TYR A 44 -9.96 -14.62 9.15
N GLY A 45 -9.73 -14.10 7.95
CA GLY A 45 -9.80 -12.66 7.69
C GLY A 45 -8.77 -11.85 8.47
N LEU A 46 -7.59 -12.43 8.77
CA LEU A 46 -6.46 -11.70 9.34
C LEU A 46 -5.84 -10.78 8.29
N GLU A 47 -6.52 -9.67 8.03
CA GLU A 47 -6.13 -8.69 7.03
C GLU A 47 -6.66 -7.29 7.39
N CYS A 48 -5.96 -6.27 6.93
CA CYS A 48 -6.47 -4.91 6.91
C CYS A 48 -5.95 -4.13 5.69
N PHE A 49 -6.66 -3.06 5.33
CA PHE A 49 -6.31 -2.24 4.19
C PHE A 49 -6.53 -0.75 4.47
N GLU A 50 -5.94 0.08 3.61
CA GLU A 50 -6.13 1.51 3.58
C GLU A 50 -6.55 2.03 2.20
N GLY A 51 -7.00 3.28 2.19
CA GLY A 51 -7.40 3.97 0.96
C GLY A 51 -7.01 5.42 0.99
N MET A 52 -6.12 5.82 0.09
CA MET A 52 -5.74 7.21 -0.11
C MET A 52 -5.46 7.48 -1.59
N LYS A 53 -5.12 8.72 -1.93
CA LYS A 53 -4.99 9.16 -3.31
C LYS A 53 -3.76 10.05 -3.52
N ALA A 54 -3.19 9.93 -4.71
CA ALA A 54 -2.25 10.89 -5.26
C ALA A 54 -2.93 11.70 -6.39
N TYR A 55 -2.66 12.99 -6.39
CA TYR A 55 -3.24 13.96 -7.32
C TYR A 55 -2.13 14.73 -8.01
N ARG A 56 -2.27 14.95 -9.31
CA ARG A 56 -1.45 15.90 -10.05
C ARG A 56 -2.11 17.27 -9.94
N GLY A 57 -1.41 18.25 -9.38
CA GLY A 57 -1.89 19.63 -9.35
C GLY A 57 -1.70 20.32 -10.69
N ASP A 58 -2.32 21.49 -10.87
CA ASP A 58 -2.17 22.35 -12.05
C ASP A 58 -0.71 22.77 -12.29
N ASP A 59 0.10 22.79 -11.23
CA ASP A 59 1.54 23.06 -11.28
C ASP A 59 2.38 21.83 -11.69
N GLY A 60 1.73 20.75 -12.13
CA GLY A 60 2.35 19.49 -12.51
C GLY A 60 2.86 18.64 -11.34
N LYS A 61 2.85 19.15 -10.11
CA LYS A 61 3.38 18.44 -8.94
C LYS A 61 2.38 17.41 -8.41
N ILE A 62 2.89 16.23 -8.07
CA ILE A 62 2.10 15.15 -7.47
C ILE A 62 2.06 15.32 -5.95
N ARG A 63 0.87 15.19 -5.36
CA ARG A 63 0.63 15.34 -3.92
C ARG A 63 -0.20 14.19 -3.38
N MET A 64 0.13 13.75 -2.17
CA MET A 64 -0.72 12.88 -1.35
C MET A 64 -1.44 13.72 -0.30
N PHE A 65 -2.72 13.45 -0.06
CA PHE A 65 -3.49 14.19 0.95
C PHE A 65 -3.44 13.47 2.31
N ARG A 66 -2.76 14.09 3.28
CA ARG A 66 -2.65 13.63 4.69
C ARG A 66 -2.24 12.14 4.85
N PRO A 67 -1.23 11.61 4.12
CA PRO A 67 -0.93 10.17 4.10
C PRO A 67 -0.55 9.60 5.48
N LEU A 68 0.06 10.41 6.36
CA LEU A 68 0.37 10.00 7.73
C LEU A 68 -0.89 9.65 8.55
N MET A 69 -2.04 10.26 8.27
CA MET A 69 -3.29 9.92 8.97
C MET A 69 -3.77 8.53 8.58
N ASN A 70 -3.64 8.15 7.31
CA ASN A 70 -3.94 6.80 6.84
C ASN A 70 -2.99 5.78 7.48
N MET A 71 -1.68 6.06 7.53
CA MET A 71 -0.73 5.11 8.13
C MET A 71 -0.90 4.95 9.64
N LYS A 72 -1.29 6.02 10.35
CA LYS A 72 -1.69 5.92 11.77
C LYS A 72 -2.93 5.04 11.95
N ARG A 73 -3.94 5.19 11.09
CA ARG A 73 -5.15 4.36 11.13
C ARG A 73 -4.84 2.90 10.78
N MET A 74 -3.98 2.66 9.79
CA MET A 74 -3.53 1.33 9.42
C MET A 74 -2.82 0.63 10.58
N ASN A 75 -1.94 1.33 11.32
CA ASN A 75 -1.32 0.78 12.52
C ASN A 75 -2.34 0.42 13.60
N ASN A 76 -3.37 1.24 13.81
CA ASN A 76 -4.45 0.91 14.75
C ASN A 76 -5.22 -0.34 14.30
N SER A 77 -5.50 -0.49 13.01
CA SER A 77 -6.15 -1.67 12.44
C SER A 77 -5.27 -2.91 12.56
N ALA A 78 -3.97 -2.81 12.26
CA ALA A 78 -3.00 -3.89 12.39
C ALA A 78 -2.94 -4.39 13.84
N ALA A 79 -2.76 -3.46 14.80
CA ALA A 79 -2.76 -3.81 16.23
C ALA A 79 -4.08 -4.47 16.68
N ARG A 80 -5.23 -4.01 16.19
CA ARG A 80 -6.53 -4.61 16.51
C ARG A 80 -6.68 -6.02 15.92
N ALA A 81 -6.11 -6.25 14.74
CA ALA A 81 -6.12 -7.54 14.03
C ALA A 81 -4.96 -8.46 14.45
N CYS A 82 -4.18 -8.11 15.48
CA CYS A 82 -2.99 -8.84 15.91
C CYS A 82 -1.93 -9.02 14.80
N LEU A 83 -1.88 -8.12 13.83
CA LEU A 83 -0.83 -8.03 12.81
C LEU A 83 0.32 -7.13 13.30
N PRO A 84 1.56 -7.31 12.79
CA PRO A 84 2.70 -6.49 13.18
C PRO A 84 2.48 -5.00 12.85
N THR A 85 2.83 -4.15 13.80
CA THR A 85 2.85 -2.69 13.58
C THR A 85 4.14 -2.25 12.87
N PHE A 86 4.13 -1.04 12.30
CA PHE A 86 5.26 -0.50 11.52
C PHE A 86 5.44 0.99 11.74
N ASN A 87 6.57 1.54 11.29
CA ASN A 87 6.79 2.99 11.32
C ASN A 87 5.97 3.68 10.22
N SER A 88 5.00 4.52 10.62
CA SER A 88 4.13 5.22 9.67
C SER A 88 4.88 6.15 8.73
N GLY A 89 5.97 6.80 9.17
CA GLY A 89 6.78 7.68 8.33
C GLY A 89 7.53 6.92 7.24
N GLU A 90 8.18 5.82 7.61
CA GLU A 90 8.90 4.95 6.67
C GLU A 90 7.95 4.35 5.60
N MET A 91 6.75 3.93 6.00
CA MET A 91 5.75 3.44 5.04
C MET A 91 5.29 4.54 4.08
N VAL A 92 5.08 5.78 4.56
CA VAL A 92 4.79 6.92 3.68
C VAL A 92 5.93 7.15 2.68
N GLU A 93 7.19 7.05 3.12
CA GLU A 93 8.34 7.20 2.23
C GLU A 93 8.43 6.07 1.18
N CYS A 94 8.12 4.82 1.55
CA CYS A 94 8.06 3.71 0.59
C CYS A 94 6.96 3.94 -0.46
N ILE A 95 5.78 4.35 -0.04
CA ILE A 95 4.66 4.68 -0.93
C ILE A 95 5.02 5.88 -1.83
N ARG A 96 5.70 6.90 -1.30
CA ARG A 96 6.19 8.04 -2.09
C ARG A 96 7.16 7.59 -3.18
N LYS A 97 8.08 6.67 -2.88
CA LYS A 97 9.02 6.10 -3.87
C LYS A 97 8.28 5.32 -4.95
N LEU A 98 7.29 4.51 -4.59
CA LEU A 98 6.45 3.80 -5.57
C LEU A 98 5.72 4.79 -6.49
N ILE A 99 5.05 5.79 -5.93
CA ILE A 99 4.33 6.81 -6.73
C ILE A 99 5.27 7.60 -7.62
N HIS A 100 6.52 7.84 -7.19
CA HIS A 100 7.51 8.53 -8.01
C HIS A 100 7.94 7.70 -9.23
N LEU A 101 8.07 6.39 -9.06
CA LEU A 101 8.30 5.44 -10.16
C LEU A 101 7.09 5.42 -11.10
N GLU A 102 5.88 5.30 -10.52
CA GLU A 102 4.59 5.23 -11.21
C GLU A 102 3.99 6.58 -11.59
N ARG A 103 4.80 7.64 -11.61
CA ARG A 103 4.29 9.03 -11.67
C ARG A 103 3.44 9.31 -12.91
N GLU A 104 3.69 8.64 -14.02
CA GLU A 104 2.93 8.81 -15.28
C GLU A 104 1.51 8.23 -15.18
N TRP A 105 1.29 7.26 -14.28
CA TRP A 105 -0.04 6.74 -13.97
C TRP A 105 -0.88 7.71 -13.12
N VAL A 106 -0.27 8.73 -12.51
CA VAL A 106 -1.04 9.81 -11.87
C VAL A 106 -1.68 10.66 -12.96
N PRO A 107 -3.02 10.63 -13.11
CA PRO A 107 -3.68 11.17 -14.30
C PRO A 107 -3.34 12.63 -14.54
N HIS A 108 -3.16 12.98 -15.82
CA HIS A 108 -3.09 14.37 -16.28
C HIS A 108 -4.51 14.94 -16.38
N SER A 109 -5.20 15.00 -15.26
CA SER A 109 -6.59 15.45 -15.17
C SER A 109 -6.91 15.97 -13.77
N ASN A 110 -7.65 17.08 -13.72
CA ASN A 110 -8.07 17.73 -12.48
C ASN A 110 -9.28 17.04 -11.82
N THR A 111 -9.90 16.08 -12.51
CA THR A 111 -11.08 15.34 -12.01
C THR A 111 -10.75 13.89 -11.63
N CYS A 112 -9.52 13.46 -11.89
CA CYS A 112 -9.06 12.09 -11.68
C CYS A 112 -7.89 12.04 -10.69
N SER A 113 -7.59 10.85 -10.19
CA SER A 113 -6.55 10.63 -9.18
C SER A 113 -6.02 9.21 -9.27
N LEU A 114 -4.77 8.99 -8.86
CA LEU A 114 -4.27 7.63 -8.63
C LEU A 114 -4.69 7.18 -7.23
N TYR A 115 -5.42 6.08 -7.14
CA TYR A 115 -5.83 5.50 -5.85
C TYR A 115 -4.75 4.55 -5.35
N ILE A 116 -4.43 4.64 -4.05
CA ILE A 116 -3.37 3.90 -3.39
C ILE A 116 -4.04 2.98 -2.37
N ARG A 117 -3.72 1.68 -2.44
CA ARG A 117 -4.31 0.61 -1.64
C ARG A 117 -3.21 -0.14 -0.84
N PRO A 118 -2.73 0.42 0.27
CA PRO A 118 -1.90 -0.36 1.20
C PRO A 118 -2.75 -1.51 1.76
N THR A 119 -2.18 -2.71 1.79
CA THR A 119 -2.85 -3.92 2.27
C THR A 119 -1.85 -4.71 3.11
N MET A 120 -2.30 -5.25 4.24
CA MET A 120 -1.52 -6.14 5.10
C MET A 120 -2.35 -7.40 5.35
N ILE A 121 -1.74 -8.56 5.16
CA ILE A 121 -2.38 -9.87 5.27
C ILE A 121 -1.52 -10.79 6.13
N GLY A 122 -2.16 -11.62 6.95
CA GLY A 122 -1.53 -12.73 7.65
C GLY A 122 -1.31 -13.91 6.70
N THR A 123 -0.08 -14.46 6.69
CA THR A 123 0.33 -15.52 5.76
C THR A 123 0.81 -16.81 6.44
N GLN A 124 0.77 -16.87 7.78
CA GLN A 124 0.88 -18.12 8.54
C GLN A 124 -0.45 -18.87 8.51
#